data_AF-A0A9P8GDG2-F1
#
_entry.id   AF-A0A9P8GDG2-F1
#
_cell.length_a   1.000
_cell.length_b   1.000
_cell.length_c   1.000
_cell.angle_alpha   90.00
_cell.angle_beta   90.00
_cell.angle_gamma   90.00
#
_symmetry.space_group_name_H-M   'P 1'
#
loop_
_entity.id
_entity.type
_entity.pdbx_description
1 polymer ?
#
loop_
_entity_poly.entity_id
_entity_poly.type
_entity_poly.pdbx_seq_one_letter_code
_entity_poly.pdbx_strand_id
1 'polypeptide(L)'
;MAINAKMEPQAGQAITPSSAASNKPVVCVFCGASGGNSPAHLAAARELATALHQNNMKLVYGGGTVGIMGEVAKTLVSLAGPDAVHGIIPEALVKYERDYKEGAPLDSVIDESTFGRTTVVADMHSRKQAMAREVIDGGNGGGFVALSGGYGTMEELMEVTTWNQLGIHARGVVIFNVEGYYDGLLQWVRTAVKSGFIANNNSSIMIEAKTGEQCVQELKNYQNTEGRMKLNWDQK
;
A
#
# COMPACT_ATOMS: atom_id res chain seq x y z
N MET A 1 -42.66 7.15 -65.18
CA MET A 1 -42.67 8.15 -64.09
C MET A 1 -42.20 7.45 -62.83
N ALA A 2 -41.28 8.10 -62.10
CA ALA A 2 -40.78 7.77 -60.76
C ALA A 2 -39.66 6.71 -60.61
N ILE A 3 -38.38 7.14 -60.66
CA ILE A 3 -37.35 7.37 -59.60
C ILE A 3 -36.66 6.10 -59.05
N ASN A 4 -35.41 5.90 -59.49
CA ASN A 4 -34.44 4.93 -58.96
C ASN A 4 -33.64 5.63 -57.83
N ALA A 5 -33.80 5.19 -56.58
CA ALA A 5 -33.04 5.71 -55.44
C ALA A 5 -31.76 4.89 -55.24
N LYS A 6 -30.60 5.54 -55.33
CA LYS A 6 -29.29 4.97 -54.99
C LYS A 6 -29.19 4.84 -53.46
N MET A 7 -28.89 3.63 -52.96
CA MET A 7 -28.43 3.41 -51.58
C MET A 7 -26.95 3.83 -51.48
N GLU A 8 -26.66 4.77 -50.59
CA GLU A 8 -25.29 5.06 -50.14
C GLU A 8 -24.88 4.08 -49.03
N PRO A 9 -23.60 3.67 -48.96
CA PRO A 9 -23.12 2.80 -47.90
C PRO A 9 -22.94 3.59 -46.60
N GLN A 10 -23.62 3.16 -45.54
CA GLN A 10 -23.41 3.69 -44.19
C GLN A 10 -21.98 3.35 -43.72
N ALA A 11 -21.24 4.39 -43.35
CA ALA A 11 -19.92 4.26 -42.76
C ALA A 11 -20.00 3.45 -41.45
N GLY A 12 -19.33 2.30 -41.43
CA GLY A 12 -19.16 1.50 -40.23
C GLY A 12 -18.44 2.31 -39.15
N GLN A 13 -19.07 2.47 -37.99
CA GLN A 13 -18.41 3.01 -36.81
C GLN A 13 -17.25 2.08 -36.44
N ALA A 14 -16.03 2.61 -36.56
CA ALA A 14 -14.86 1.97 -36.01
C ALA A 14 -15.05 1.85 -34.49
N ILE A 15 -15.15 0.61 -34.01
CA ILE A 15 -15.10 0.30 -32.58
C ILE A 15 -13.68 0.65 -32.15
N THR A 16 -13.51 1.80 -31.52
CA THR A 16 -12.29 2.12 -30.78
C THR A 16 -12.13 1.07 -29.68
N PRO A 17 -10.94 0.46 -29.50
CA PRO A 17 -10.71 -0.40 -28.37
C PRO A 17 -10.92 0.43 -27.10
N SER A 18 -11.84 0.02 -26.24
CA SER A 18 -11.94 0.53 -24.88
C SER A 18 -10.56 0.44 -24.26
N SER A 19 -9.97 1.60 -23.90
CA SER A 19 -8.72 1.62 -23.14
C SER A 19 -8.98 0.81 -21.88
N ALA A 20 -8.38 -0.38 -21.76
CA ALA A 20 -8.39 -1.13 -20.52
C ALA A 20 -7.89 -0.17 -19.43
N ALA A 21 -8.78 0.26 -18.53
CA ALA A 21 -8.43 1.22 -17.50
C ALA A 21 -7.29 0.59 -16.70
N SER A 22 -6.08 1.14 -16.81
CA SER A 22 -4.95 0.66 -16.02
C SER A 22 -5.35 0.76 -14.55
N ASN A 23 -5.27 -0.35 -13.80
CA ASN A 23 -5.57 -0.35 -12.37
C ASN A 23 -4.81 0.80 -11.71
N LYS A 24 -5.45 1.50 -10.76
CA LYS A 24 -4.77 2.54 -9.99
C LYS A 24 -3.63 1.92 -9.18
N PRO A 25 -2.50 2.60 -8.98
CA PRO A 25 -1.45 2.11 -8.10
C PRO A 25 -2.00 2.01 -6.67
N VAL A 26 -1.62 0.94 -5.96
CA VAL A 26 -2.02 0.70 -4.57
C VAL A 26 -0.78 0.79 -3.69
N VAL A 27 -0.88 1.51 -2.59
CA VAL A 27 0.18 1.65 -1.59
C VAL A 27 -0.27 1.00 -0.30
N CYS A 28 0.50 0.03 0.17
CA CYS A 28 0.32 -0.55 1.49
C CYS A 28 1.09 0.25 2.52
N VAL A 29 0.40 0.75 3.55
CA VAL A 29 1.05 1.49 4.64
C VAL A 29 1.06 0.65 5.91
N PHE A 30 2.26 0.32 6.37
CA PHE A 30 2.51 -0.25 7.69
C PHE A 30 2.84 0.88 8.66
N CYS A 31 2.12 0.97 9.77
CA CYS A 31 2.33 2.04 10.75
C CYS A 31 1.76 1.69 12.13
N GLY A 32 2.09 2.53 13.12
CA GLY A 32 1.66 2.33 14.49
C GLY A 32 0.15 2.50 14.70
N ALA A 33 -0.42 1.65 15.55
CA ALA A 33 -1.74 1.86 16.16
C ALA A 33 -1.76 3.04 17.16
N SER A 34 -0.58 3.48 17.61
CA SER A 34 -0.39 4.67 18.43
C SER A 34 -0.03 5.88 17.56
N GLY A 35 -0.26 7.09 18.07
CA GLY A 35 0.09 8.34 17.37
C GLY A 35 1.56 8.77 17.50
N GLY A 36 2.32 8.11 18.38
CA GLY A 36 3.64 8.59 18.82
C GLY A 36 3.54 9.74 19.83
N ASN A 37 4.69 10.13 20.40
CA ASN A 37 4.77 11.23 21.37
C ASN A 37 4.98 12.60 20.70
N SER A 38 5.61 12.60 19.51
CA SER A 38 5.77 13.80 18.68
C SER A 38 4.59 13.94 17.72
N PRO A 39 4.01 15.15 17.58
CA PRO A 39 2.93 15.39 16.61
C PRO A 39 3.40 15.24 15.15
N ALA A 40 4.71 15.22 14.91
CA ALA A 40 5.30 15.05 13.58
C ALA A 40 4.87 13.74 12.90
N HIS A 41 4.64 12.66 13.67
CA HIS A 41 4.26 11.36 13.09
C HIS A 41 2.84 11.36 12.53
N LEU A 42 1.88 12.01 13.21
CA LEU A 42 0.53 12.21 12.68
C LEU A 42 0.53 13.20 11.52
N ALA A 43 1.40 14.22 11.55
CA ALA A 43 1.58 15.13 10.42
C ALA A 43 2.08 14.39 9.17
N ALA A 44 3.06 13.49 9.33
CA ALA A 44 3.57 12.66 8.24
C ALA A 44 2.50 11.70 7.67
N ALA A 45 1.58 11.17 8.50
CA ALA A 45 0.44 10.41 8.01
C ALA A 45 -0.48 11.22 7.09
N ARG A 46 -0.81 12.46 7.50
CA ARG A 46 -1.61 13.38 6.67
C ARG A 46 -0.90 13.76 5.38
N GLU A 47 0.39 14.04 5.48
CA GLU A 47 1.25 14.36 4.35
C GLU A 47 1.29 13.20 3.34
N LEU A 48 1.51 11.97 3.80
CA LEU A 48 1.48 10.78 2.94
C LEU A 48 0.12 10.62 2.26
N ALA A 49 -0.98 10.70 3.00
CA ALA A 49 -2.33 10.59 2.43
C ALA A 49 -2.60 11.66 1.36
N THR A 50 -2.13 12.90 1.59
CA THR A 50 -2.23 13.99 0.62
C THR A 50 -1.42 13.68 -0.65
N ALA A 51 -0.20 13.21 -0.51
CA ALA A 51 0.65 12.81 -1.63
C ALA A 51 0.03 11.66 -2.43
N LEU A 52 -0.56 10.65 -1.76
CA LEU A 52 -1.27 9.55 -2.44
C LEU A 52 -2.45 10.06 -3.26
N HIS A 53 -3.27 10.95 -2.68
CA HIS A 53 -4.42 11.54 -3.37
C HIS A 53 -4.00 12.32 -4.62
N GLN A 54 -3.00 13.20 -4.50
CA GLN A 54 -2.48 14.01 -5.62
C GLN A 54 -1.94 13.14 -6.77
N ASN A 55 -1.54 11.91 -6.47
CA ASN A 55 -0.99 10.96 -7.44
C ASN A 55 -1.98 9.87 -7.85
N ASN A 56 -3.27 10.01 -7.51
CA ASN A 56 -4.35 9.08 -7.84
C ASN A 56 -4.06 7.63 -7.40
N MET A 57 -3.44 7.48 -6.23
CA MET A 57 -3.11 6.19 -5.62
C MET A 57 -4.17 5.79 -4.60
N LYS A 58 -4.37 4.47 -4.44
CA LYS A 58 -5.20 3.90 -3.38
C LYS A 58 -4.34 3.46 -2.19
N LEU A 59 -4.97 3.35 -1.04
CA LEU A 59 -4.37 2.86 0.20
C LEU A 59 -4.92 1.48 0.55
N VAL A 60 -4.03 0.54 0.86
CA VAL A 60 -4.35 -0.64 1.67
C VAL A 60 -3.61 -0.53 3.00
N TYR A 61 -4.25 -0.89 4.10
CA TYR A 61 -3.65 -0.77 5.42
C TYR A 61 -4.21 -1.78 6.42
N GLY A 62 -3.70 -1.72 7.65
CA GLY A 62 -4.03 -2.66 8.71
C GLY A 62 -5.44 -2.56 9.30
N GLY A 63 -6.26 -1.59 8.87
CA GLY A 63 -7.67 -1.44 9.25
C GLY A 63 -7.92 -0.81 10.63
N GLY A 64 -6.89 -0.35 11.35
CA GLY A 64 -7.12 0.30 12.66
C GLY A 64 -7.73 1.70 12.55
N THR A 65 -8.54 2.09 13.54
CA THR A 65 -9.21 3.41 13.59
C THR A 65 -8.45 4.49 14.38
N VAL A 66 -7.30 4.13 14.96
CA VAL A 66 -6.54 4.96 15.90
C VAL A 66 -5.09 5.17 15.46
N GLY A 67 -4.45 6.16 16.07
CA GLY A 67 -3.04 6.46 15.85
C GLY A 67 -2.73 6.85 14.41
N ILE A 68 -1.54 6.46 13.94
CA ILE A 68 -1.07 6.77 12.58
C ILE A 68 -1.93 6.05 11.54
N MET A 69 -2.38 4.81 11.83
CA MET A 69 -3.30 4.04 10.97
C MET A 69 -4.62 4.77 10.71
N GLY A 70 -5.29 5.21 11.77
CA GLY A 70 -6.55 5.95 11.65
C GLY A 70 -6.35 7.28 10.91
N GLU A 71 -5.25 7.98 11.18
CA GLU A 71 -4.98 9.28 10.59
C GLU A 71 -4.75 9.20 9.07
N VAL A 72 -3.95 8.23 8.59
CA VAL A 72 -3.69 8.08 7.15
C VAL A 72 -4.97 7.67 6.39
N ALA A 73 -5.75 6.74 6.94
CA ALA A 73 -7.01 6.29 6.36
C ALA A 73 -8.03 7.42 6.31
N LYS A 74 -8.29 8.07 7.45
CA LYS A 74 -9.24 9.18 7.56
C LYS A 74 -8.90 10.33 6.62
N THR A 75 -7.63 10.70 6.56
CA THR A 75 -7.20 11.80 5.69
C THR A 75 -7.45 11.45 4.23
N LEU A 76 -7.08 10.25 3.77
CA LEU A 76 -7.29 9.87 2.38
C LEU A 76 -8.77 9.73 2.02
N VAL A 77 -9.60 9.17 2.90
CA VAL A 77 -11.06 9.11 2.69
C VAL A 77 -11.65 10.52 2.56
N SER A 78 -11.22 11.47 3.40
CA SER A 78 -11.71 12.86 3.32
C SER A 78 -11.36 13.56 2.00
N LEU A 79 -10.29 13.12 1.33
CA LEU A 79 -9.81 13.68 0.07
C LEU A 79 -10.36 12.95 -1.17
N ALA A 80 -10.56 11.63 -1.08
CA ALA A 80 -10.78 10.76 -2.25
C ALA A 80 -12.00 9.83 -2.14
N GLY A 81 -12.70 9.84 -1.01
CA GLY A 81 -13.83 8.97 -0.72
C GLY A 81 -13.45 7.58 -0.19
N PRO A 82 -14.43 6.81 0.31
CA PRO A 82 -14.21 5.52 0.97
C PRO A 82 -13.57 4.46 0.06
N ASP A 83 -13.84 4.51 -1.25
CA ASP A 83 -13.31 3.56 -2.24
C ASP A 83 -11.79 3.70 -2.50
N ALA A 84 -11.18 4.78 -2.01
CA ALA A 84 -9.74 5.01 -2.09
C ALA A 84 -8.95 4.24 -1.02
N VAL A 85 -9.63 3.72 0.01
CA VAL A 85 -9.00 3.07 1.16
C VAL A 85 -9.58 1.68 1.39
N HIS A 86 -8.72 0.71 1.68
CA HIS A 86 -9.08 -0.65 2.04
C HIS A 86 -8.33 -1.10 3.31
N GLY A 87 -9.05 -1.30 4.41
CA GLY A 87 -8.51 -1.88 5.64
C GLY A 87 -8.65 -3.40 5.69
N ILE A 88 -7.62 -4.13 6.11
CA ILE A 88 -7.67 -5.60 6.26
C ILE A 88 -7.39 -5.97 7.71
N ILE A 89 -8.38 -6.61 8.35
CA ILE A 89 -8.44 -6.80 9.80
C ILE A 89 -8.63 -8.27 10.11
N PRO A 90 -7.82 -8.87 11.00
CA PRO A 90 -8.05 -10.24 11.42
C PRO A 90 -9.21 -10.29 12.42
N GLU A 91 -10.04 -11.34 12.36
CA GLU A 91 -11.21 -11.53 13.24
C GLU A 91 -10.88 -11.33 14.73
N ALA A 92 -9.71 -11.80 15.16
CA ALA A 92 -9.25 -11.68 16.54
C ALA A 92 -9.07 -10.23 17.02
N LEU A 93 -8.82 -9.29 16.10
CA LEU A 93 -8.60 -7.87 16.42
C LEU A 93 -9.87 -7.02 16.31
N VAL A 94 -10.90 -7.48 15.61
CA VAL A 94 -12.16 -6.73 15.41
C VAL A 94 -12.79 -6.29 16.73
N LYS A 95 -12.77 -7.16 17.75
CA LYS A 95 -13.32 -6.87 19.08
C LYS A 95 -12.58 -5.79 19.87
N TYR A 96 -11.39 -5.39 19.44
CA TYR A 96 -10.58 -4.35 20.08
C TYR A 96 -10.70 -2.99 19.37
N GLU A 97 -11.43 -2.92 18.27
CA GLU A 97 -11.73 -1.65 17.62
C GLU A 97 -12.73 -0.82 18.44
N ARG A 98 -12.60 0.50 18.36
CA ARG A 98 -13.33 1.44 19.23
C ARG A 98 -14.85 1.32 19.12
N ASP A 99 -15.34 1.01 17.93
CA ASP A 99 -16.77 1.00 17.62
C ASP A 99 -17.38 -0.41 17.67
N TYR A 100 -16.64 -1.40 18.19
CA TYR A 100 -17.15 -2.76 18.35
C TYR A 100 -18.34 -2.80 19.32
N LYS A 101 -19.45 -3.35 18.83
CA LYS A 101 -20.63 -3.69 19.64
C LYS A 101 -20.82 -5.20 19.60
N GLU A 102 -21.03 -5.78 20.76
CA GLU A 102 -21.29 -7.22 20.86
C GLU A 102 -22.50 -7.61 19.99
N GLY A 103 -22.30 -8.59 19.10
CA GLY A 103 -23.32 -9.05 18.15
C GLY A 103 -23.46 -8.24 16.86
N ALA A 104 -22.66 -7.18 16.66
CA ALA A 104 -22.61 -6.50 15.37
C ALA A 104 -21.95 -7.39 14.30
N PRO A 105 -22.39 -7.30 13.02
CA PRO A 105 -21.67 -7.90 11.90
C PRO A 105 -20.21 -7.44 11.89
N LEU A 106 -19.25 -8.37 11.80
CA LEU A 106 -17.82 -8.07 11.92
C LEU A 106 -17.34 -7.09 10.83
N ASP A 107 -18.00 -7.10 9.68
CA ASP A 107 -17.81 -6.23 8.53
C ASP A 107 -18.39 -4.81 8.72
N SER A 108 -19.20 -4.58 9.74
CA SER A 108 -19.81 -3.27 10.04
C SER A 108 -19.19 -2.53 11.23
N VAL A 109 -18.08 -3.04 11.77
CA VAL A 109 -17.45 -2.50 12.98
C VAL A 109 -16.73 -1.17 12.74
N ILE A 110 -16.32 -0.89 11.50
CA ILE A 110 -15.62 0.33 11.14
C ILE A 110 -16.51 1.21 10.27
N ASP A 111 -16.58 2.49 10.60
CA ASP A 111 -17.25 3.49 9.78
C ASP A 111 -16.52 3.68 8.45
N GLU A 112 -17.03 3.03 7.39
CA GLU A 112 -16.45 3.12 6.05
C GLU A 112 -16.42 4.56 5.51
N SER A 113 -17.38 5.40 5.90
CA SER A 113 -17.43 6.79 5.46
C SER A 113 -16.27 7.63 6.00
N THR A 114 -15.63 7.16 7.08
CA THR A 114 -14.47 7.80 7.70
C THR A 114 -13.16 7.06 7.39
N PHE A 115 -13.15 5.73 7.42
CA PHE A 115 -11.90 4.93 7.34
C PHE A 115 -11.78 4.04 6.10
N GLY A 116 -12.80 4.06 5.23
CA GLY A 116 -12.83 3.31 3.98
C GLY A 116 -13.34 1.89 4.16
N ARG A 117 -13.41 1.17 3.04
CA ARG A 117 -13.91 -0.21 3.03
C ARG A 117 -13.03 -1.11 3.89
N THR A 118 -13.62 -2.13 4.52
CA THR A 118 -12.84 -3.10 5.31
C THR A 118 -13.14 -4.54 4.92
N THR A 119 -12.13 -5.40 5.02
CA THR A 119 -12.27 -6.85 4.89
C THR A 119 -11.78 -7.52 6.16
N VAL A 120 -12.63 -8.37 6.72
CA VAL A 120 -12.26 -9.23 7.85
C VAL A 120 -11.71 -10.56 7.34
N VAL A 121 -10.59 -11.00 7.91
CA VAL A 121 -9.90 -12.25 7.55
C VAL A 121 -9.68 -13.13 8.77
N ALA A 122 -9.52 -14.44 8.56
CA ALA A 122 -9.43 -15.40 9.66
C ALA A 122 -8.21 -15.17 10.58
N ASP A 123 -7.06 -14.79 10.02
CA ASP A 123 -5.79 -14.77 10.76
C ASP A 123 -4.78 -13.73 10.23
N MET A 124 -3.68 -13.57 10.95
CA MET A 124 -2.61 -12.61 10.62
C MET A 124 -1.86 -12.94 9.33
N HIS A 125 -1.72 -14.21 8.95
CA HIS A 125 -1.04 -14.58 7.70
C HIS A 125 -1.92 -14.22 6.50
N SER A 126 -3.20 -14.57 6.57
CA SER A 126 -4.22 -14.20 5.59
C SER A 126 -4.31 -12.67 5.44
N ARG A 127 -4.20 -11.93 6.53
CA ARG A 127 -4.15 -10.45 6.55
C ARG A 127 -2.97 -9.91 5.74
N LYS A 128 -1.74 -10.30 6.08
CA LYS A 128 -0.53 -9.83 5.40
C LYS A 128 -0.52 -10.22 3.92
N GLN A 129 -0.95 -11.45 3.62
CA GLN A 129 -1.07 -11.92 2.24
C GLN A 129 -2.07 -11.08 1.44
N ALA A 130 -3.24 -10.78 1.99
CA ALA A 130 -4.25 -9.96 1.31
C ALA A 130 -3.77 -8.51 1.09
N MET A 131 -3.12 -7.91 2.10
CA MET A 131 -2.51 -6.57 1.96
C MET A 131 -1.45 -6.53 0.85
N ALA A 132 -0.58 -7.54 0.78
CA ALA A 132 0.43 -7.62 -0.27
C ALA A 132 -0.16 -7.86 -1.66
N ARG A 133 -1.21 -8.69 -1.78
CA ARG A 133 -1.90 -8.94 -3.05
C ARG A 133 -2.51 -7.67 -3.64
N GLU A 134 -3.17 -6.84 -2.82
CA GLU A 134 -3.71 -5.54 -3.26
C GLU A 134 -2.63 -4.65 -3.93
N VAL A 135 -1.42 -4.65 -3.38
CA VAL A 135 -0.27 -3.93 -3.97
C VAL A 135 0.22 -4.58 -5.26
N ILE A 136 0.34 -5.92 -5.27
CA ILE A 136 0.86 -6.68 -6.40
C ILE A 136 -0.08 -6.59 -7.61
N ASP A 137 -1.39 -6.68 -7.39
CA ASP A 137 -2.43 -6.64 -8.41
C ASP A 137 -2.80 -5.21 -8.84
N GLY A 138 -2.38 -4.22 -8.04
CA GLY A 138 -2.53 -2.79 -8.32
C GLY A 138 -1.70 -2.31 -9.51
N GLY A 139 -1.95 -1.07 -9.94
CA GLY A 139 -1.21 -0.41 -11.02
C GLY A 139 0.29 -0.25 -10.77
N ASN A 140 1.06 0.04 -11.83
CA ASN A 140 2.48 0.37 -11.71
C ASN A 140 2.70 1.63 -10.86
N GLY A 141 3.79 1.65 -10.09
CA GLY A 141 4.13 2.75 -9.17
C GLY A 141 3.49 2.65 -7.78
N GLY A 142 2.83 1.54 -7.47
CA GLY A 142 2.44 1.16 -6.11
C GLY A 142 3.53 0.37 -5.38
N GLY A 143 3.41 0.24 -4.06
CA GLY A 143 4.35 -0.52 -3.24
C GLY A 143 4.05 -0.43 -1.76
N PHE A 144 5.09 -0.59 -0.94
CA PHE A 144 4.97 -0.64 0.52
C PHE A 144 5.65 0.56 1.15
N VAL A 145 5.00 1.17 2.14
CA VAL A 145 5.55 2.27 2.94
C VAL A 145 5.48 1.90 4.41
N ALA A 146 6.60 1.98 5.11
CA ALA A 146 6.64 1.94 6.57
C ALA A 146 6.71 3.36 7.13
N LEU A 147 5.64 3.77 7.79
CA LEU A 147 5.61 4.94 8.69
C LEU A 147 5.95 4.49 10.10
N SER A 148 6.25 5.43 11.00
CA SER A 148 6.63 5.14 12.39
C SER A 148 5.65 4.16 13.06
N GLY A 149 6.20 3.14 13.73
CA GLY A 149 5.41 2.05 14.30
C GLY A 149 6.26 1.06 15.10
N GLY A 150 5.60 0.22 15.89
CA GLY A 150 6.26 -0.72 16.80
C GLY A 150 6.71 -2.03 16.14
N TYR A 151 6.78 -3.09 16.94
CA TYR A 151 7.22 -4.41 16.49
C TYR A 151 6.37 -4.98 15.34
N GLY A 152 5.05 -4.77 15.34
CA GLY A 152 4.18 -5.23 14.26
C GLY A 152 4.56 -4.61 12.91
N THR A 153 4.74 -3.29 12.88
CA THR A 153 5.18 -2.56 11.68
C THR A 153 6.56 -3.03 11.20
N MET A 154 7.49 -3.31 12.13
CA MET A 154 8.80 -3.85 11.77
C MET A 154 8.71 -5.26 11.18
N GLU A 155 7.85 -6.11 11.74
CA GLU A 155 7.63 -7.48 11.24
C GLU A 155 7.07 -7.45 9.80
N GLU A 156 6.06 -6.62 9.55
CA GLU A 156 5.45 -6.44 8.24
C GLU A 156 6.45 -5.88 7.21
N LEU A 157 7.25 -4.87 7.60
CA LEU A 157 8.30 -4.28 6.76
C LEU A 157 9.37 -5.32 6.36
N MET A 158 9.87 -6.09 7.32
CA MET A 158 10.93 -7.07 7.08
C MET A 158 10.42 -8.24 6.23
N GLU A 159 9.16 -8.63 6.38
CA GLU A 159 8.54 -9.67 5.56
C GLU A 159 8.48 -9.27 4.08
N VAL A 160 7.91 -8.09 3.76
CA VAL A 160 7.83 -7.63 2.35
C VAL A 160 9.21 -7.32 1.76
N THR A 161 10.16 -6.88 2.58
CA THR A 161 11.56 -6.70 2.16
C THR A 161 12.18 -8.04 1.75
N THR A 162 11.94 -9.08 2.55
CA THR A 162 12.43 -10.44 2.27
C THR A 162 11.74 -11.03 1.04
N TRP A 163 10.43 -10.81 0.86
CA TRP A 163 9.69 -11.24 -0.32
C TRP A 163 10.18 -10.55 -1.60
N ASN A 164 10.52 -9.26 -1.53
CA ASN A 164 11.21 -8.58 -2.63
C ASN A 164 12.54 -9.29 -2.93
N GLN A 165 13.41 -9.51 -1.94
CA GLN A 165 14.69 -10.20 -2.13
C GLN A 165 14.54 -11.59 -2.79
N LEU A 166 13.50 -12.32 -2.41
CA LEU A 166 13.17 -13.69 -2.89
C LEU A 166 12.48 -13.73 -4.26
N GLY A 167 12.21 -12.59 -4.89
CA GLY A 167 11.55 -12.57 -6.20
C GLY A 167 10.02 -12.69 -6.16
N ILE A 168 9.40 -12.70 -4.98
CA ILE A 168 7.94 -12.90 -4.81
C ILE A 168 7.14 -11.72 -5.35
N HIS A 169 7.63 -10.49 -5.22
CA HIS A 169 7.04 -9.30 -5.85
C HIS A 169 8.10 -8.31 -6.32
N ALA A 170 7.77 -7.45 -7.28
CA ALA A 170 8.66 -6.43 -7.84
C ALA A 170 8.33 -4.99 -7.40
N ARG A 171 7.65 -4.86 -6.26
CA ARG A 171 7.17 -3.58 -5.71
C ARG A 171 8.21 -2.95 -4.78
N GLY A 172 8.33 -1.63 -4.83
CA GLY A 172 9.25 -0.85 -3.99
C GLY A 172 8.85 -0.88 -2.52
N VAL A 173 9.86 -0.78 -1.64
CA VAL A 173 9.68 -0.73 -0.18
C VAL A 173 10.34 0.56 0.32
N VAL A 174 9.52 1.46 0.87
CA VAL A 174 9.95 2.78 1.32
C VAL A 174 9.83 2.89 2.83
N ILE A 175 10.86 3.44 3.46
CA ILE A 175 10.89 3.82 4.87
C ILE A 175 10.65 5.32 4.95
N PHE A 176 9.49 5.74 5.46
CA PHE A 176 9.21 7.15 5.70
C PHE A 176 9.80 7.56 7.06
N ASN A 177 11.02 8.10 7.02
CA ASN A 177 11.86 8.35 8.19
C ASN A 177 11.62 9.74 8.81
N VAL A 178 10.52 9.85 9.55
CA VAL A 178 10.10 11.04 10.31
C VAL A 178 11.02 11.26 11.52
N GLU A 179 11.61 12.46 11.65
CA GLU A 179 12.48 12.84 12.78
C GLU A 179 13.64 11.85 13.07
N GLY A 180 14.10 11.10 12.05
CA GLY A 180 15.17 10.11 12.23
C GLY A 180 14.74 8.83 12.95
N TYR A 181 13.43 8.57 13.07
CA TYR A 181 12.86 7.39 13.72
C TYR A 181 13.49 6.06 13.27
N TYR A 182 13.82 5.93 11.98
CA TYR A 182 14.41 4.73 11.38
C TYR A 182 15.93 4.79 11.20
N ASP A 183 16.63 5.79 11.72
CA ASP A 183 18.09 5.92 11.57
C ASP A 183 18.84 4.68 12.08
N GLY A 184 18.35 4.09 13.18
CA GLY A 184 18.89 2.84 13.73
C GLY A 184 18.71 1.64 12.79
N LEU A 185 17.54 1.50 12.16
CA LEU A 185 17.30 0.43 11.18
C LEU A 185 18.18 0.61 9.95
N LEU A 186 18.25 1.82 9.40
CA LEU A 186 19.08 2.12 8.24
C LEU A 186 20.57 1.89 8.53
N GLN A 187 21.01 2.19 9.76
CA GLN A 187 22.36 1.87 10.21
C GLN A 187 22.60 0.35 10.34
N TRP A 188 21.62 -0.40 10.82
CA TRP A 188 21.68 -1.85 10.85
C TRP A 188 21.80 -2.43 9.43
N VAL A 189 21.04 -1.94 8.45
CA VAL A 189 21.15 -2.38 7.04
C VAL A 189 22.56 -2.16 6.52
N ARG A 190 23.11 -0.95 6.68
CA ARG A 190 24.49 -0.63 6.29
C ARG A 190 25.51 -1.58 6.92
N THR A 191 25.28 -1.94 8.18
CA THR A 191 26.14 -2.87 8.92
C THR A 191 26.02 -4.30 8.38
N ALA A 192 24.79 -4.78 8.14
CA ALA A 192 24.54 -6.11 7.56
C ALA A 192 25.14 -6.25 6.15
N VAL A 193 25.11 -5.17 5.34
CA VAL A 193 25.81 -5.13 4.04
C VAL A 193 27.31 -5.23 4.22
N LYS A 194 27.90 -4.39 5.08
CA LYS A 194 29.34 -4.41 5.37
C LYS A 194 29.81 -5.77 5.91
N SER A 195 28.95 -6.44 6.67
CA SER A 195 29.20 -7.77 7.25
C SER A 195 28.87 -8.92 6.29
N GLY A 196 28.36 -8.66 5.08
CA GLY A 196 28.09 -9.68 4.07
C GLY A 196 26.80 -10.49 4.28
N PHE A 197 25.93 -10.09 5.20
CA PHE A 197 24.61 -10.73 5.41
C PHE A 197 23.55 -10.23 4.43
N ILE A 198 23.72 -9.00 3.91
CA ILE A 198 22.91 -8.45 2.81
C ILE A 198 23.84 -8.16 1.65
N ALA A 199 23.48 -8.64 0.45
CA ALA A 199 24.25 -8.32 -0.75
C ALA A 199 24.21 -6.80 -1.04
N ASN A 200 25.31 -6.22 -1.52
CA ASN A 200 25.38 -4.77 -1.77
C ASN A 200 24.23 -4.27 -2.66
N ASN A 201 23.87 -5.04 -3.70
CA ASN A 201 22.78 -4.68 -4.60
C ASN A 201 21.39 -4.79 -3.93
N ASN A 202 21.23 -5.61 -2.89
CA ASN A 202 19.96 -5.74 -2.16
C ASN A 202 19.77 -4.63 -1.11
N SER A 203 20.79 -3.82 -0.83
CA SER A 203 20.68 -2.71 0.12
C SER A 203 19.67 -1.64 -0.31
N SER A 204 19.44 -1.48 -1.61
CA SER A 204 18.48 -0.55 -2.19
C SER A 204 17.06 -1.10 -2.30
N ILE A 205 16.77 -2.30 -1.74
CA ILE A 205 15.39 -2.79 -1.63
C ILE A 205 14.58 -1.87 -0.71
N MET A 206 15.17 -1.44 0.41
CA MET A 206 14.57 -0.46 1.32
C MET A 206 15.13 0.93 1.02
N ILE A 207 14.25 1.85 0.61
CA ILE A 207 14.61 3.22 0.24
C ILE A 207 14.10 4.18 1.31
N GLU A 208 14.95 5.09 1.75
CA GLU A 208 14.57 6.13 2.70
C GLU A 208 13.85 7.29 1.99
N ALA A 209 12.74 7.75 2.56
CA ALA A 209 12.08 8.99 2.21
C ALA A 209 11.88 9.85 3.47
N LYS A 210 11.91 11.18 3.31
CA LYS A 210 11.72 12.17 4.38
C LYS A 210 10.43 12.97 4.27
N THR A 211 9.70 12.82 3.16
CA THR A 211 8.41 13.48 2.89
C THR A 211 7.42 12.52 2.24
N GLY A 212 6.13 12.87 2.28
CA GLY A 212 5.07 12.10 1.60
C GLY A 212 5.29 12.06 0.08
N GLU A 213 5.63 13.20 -0.53
CA GLU A 213 5.98 13.29 -1.95
C GLU A 213 7.19 12.41 -2.31
N GLN A 214 8.23 12.39 -1.48
CA GLN A 214 9.38 11.51 -1.71
C GLN A 214 8.96 10.05 -1.67
N CYS A 215 8.09 9.65 -0.73
CA CYS A 215 7.58 8.28 -0.70
C CYS A 215 6.94 7.88 -2.04
N VAL A 216 6.08 8.74 -2.58
CA VAL A 216 5.42 8.49 -3.87
C VAL A 216 6.41 8.47 -5.03
N GLN A 217 7.40 9.35 -5.03
CA GLN A 217 8.44 9.39 -6.07
C GLN A 217 9.28 8.11 -6.07
N GLU A 218 9.73 7.65 -4.91
CA GLU A 218 10.52 6.42 -4.79
C GLU A 218 9.71 5.19 -5.21
N LEU A 219 8.42 5.12 -4.87
CA LEU A 219 7.55 4.04 -5.33
C LEU A 219 7.36 4.02 -6.85
N LYS A 220 7.18 5.19 -7.48
CA LYS A 220 7.01 5.31 -8.93
C LYS A 220 8.28 4.99 -9.71
N ASN A 221 9.43 5.39 -9.17
CA ASN A 221 10.73 5.26 -9.83
C ASN A 221 11.44 3.95 -9.48
N TYR A 222 10.87 3.16 -8.56
CA TYR A 222 11.48 1.91 -8.13
C TYR A 222 11.77 0.98 -9.31
N GLN A 223 13.02 0.51 -9.37
CA GLN A 223 13.45 -0.54 -10.27
C GLN A 223 13.99 -1.70 -9.44
N ASN A 224 13.73 -2.91 -9.91
CA ASN A 224 14.21 -4.12 -9.26
C ASN A 224 15.73 -4.07 -9.13
N THR A 225 16.21 -4.36 -7.92
CA THR A 225 17.64 -4.45 -7.67
C THR A 225 18.25 -5.62 -8.45
N GLU A 226 19.46 -5.42 -8.98
CA GLU A 226 20.20 -6.49 -9.63
C GLU A 226 20.60 -7.56 -8.60
N GLY A 227 20.52 -8.85 -8.96
CA GLY A 227 20.92 -9.94 -8.05
C GLY A 227 19.82 -10.45 -7.12
N ARG A 228 18.56 -9.99 -7.30
CA ARG A 228 17.39 -10.65 -6.71
C ARG A 228 17.29 -12.11 -7.17
N MET A 229 16.79 -12.97 -6.29
CA MET A 229 16.63 -14.38 -6.63
C MET A 229 15.52 -14.52 -7.69
N LYS A 230 15.82 -15.24 -8.78
CA LYS A 230 14.84 -15.55 -9.84
C LYS A 230 14.15 -16.88 -9.53
N LEU A 231 13.48 -16.94 -8.38
CA LEU A 231 12.77 -18.14 -7.94
C LEU A 231 11.41 -18.22 -8.63
N ASN A 232 11.07 -19.41 -9.13
CA ASN A 232 9.72 -19.70 -9.58
C ASN A 232 8.96 -20.37 -8.43
N TRP A 233 8.03 -19.63 -7.83
CA TRP A 233 7.25 -20.09 -6.69
C TRP A 233 5.99 -20.88 -7.09
N ASP A 234 5.69 -20.99 -8.39
CA ASP A 234 4.53 -21.71 -8.94
C ASP A 234 4.86 -23.16 -9.38
N GLN A 235 6.11 -23.60 -9.24
CA GLN A 235 6.50 -24.98 -9.49
C GLN A 235 6.12 -25.84 -8.26
N LYS A 236 4.94 -26.46 -8.33
CA LYS A 236 4.55 -27.59 -7.48
C LYS A 236 4.92 -28.92 -8.12
#